data_AF-A0A8D8H598-F1
#
_entry.id   AF-A0A8D8H598-F1
#
_cell.length_a   1.000
_cell.length_b   1.000
_cell.length_c   1.000
_cell.angle_alpha   90.00
_cell.angle_beta   90.00
_cell.angle_gamma   90.00
#
_symmetry.space_group_name_H-M   'P 1'
#
loop_
_entity.id
_entity.type
_entity.pdbx_description
1 polymer ?
#
loop_
_entity_poly.entity_id
_entity_poly.type
_entity_poly.pdbx_seq_one_letter_code
_entity_poly.pdbx_strand_id
1 'polypeptide(L)'
;LFTPKLPPIKVNAIQGLSIGTVNKLFLEFDKPFWPKDWQGLSLLWTKSDLEAVRSSKNSWMEDVFGFYTVDYQPNVLCGWISGKNGRKMERTSEDEVRKVCMHLLRKFVKNTTIPEPKSFHRTTWYSNPNFRGSYSFRSMTTDLLNTSAEHLALPLTNSCGIPVVQFAGEATHSHYYSTVHGAIETGWREADRLVGLYERLLTTRIEQGPKAYVDVLILGAGMAGLGAAKALRTSGKTFALLEAQSIPGGRISTVPMKAQAGVEREGARIDAGAQWLHGRQNDLHGIAVENDLLREELSEEGLGDYLRDDRYRIDDFLVQKVDFLVGQILEECEGF
;
A
#
# COMPACT_ATOMS: atom_id res chain seq x y z
N LEU A 1 -6.84 23.99 -7.08
CA LEU A 1 -6.54 23.84 -5.64
C LEU A 1 -5.48 24.84 -5.18
N PHE A 2 -4.35 25.01 -5.88
CA PHE A 2 -3.31 25.99 -5.50
C PHE A 2 -3.50 27.35 -6.17
N THR A 3 -3.28 28.41 -5.41
CA THR A 3 -3.18 29.80 -5.89
C THR A 3 -1.95 30.45 -5.24
N PRO A 4 -0.92 30.83 -6.02
CA PRO A 4 -0.77 30.67 -7.46
C PRO A 4 -0.66 29.19 -7.91
N LYS A 5 -0.70 28.95 -9.23
CA LYS A 5 -0.54 27.59 -9.79
C LYS A 5 0.82 27.00 -9.41
N LEU A 6 0.87 25.68 -9.25
CA LEU A 6 2.11 24.95 -9.00
C LEU A 6 3.12 25.17 -10.14
N PRO A 7 4.43 25.24 -9.84
CA PRO A 7 5.45 25.37 -10.87
C PRO A 7 5.52 24.10 -11.74
N PRO A 8 5.96 24.22 -13.02
CA PRO A 8 5.99 23.09 -13.96
C PRO A 8 6.71 21.85 -13.42
N ILE A 9 7.84 22.02 -12.72
CA ILE A 9 8.60 20.90 -12.13
C ILE A 9 7.77 20.06 -11.15
N LYS A 10 6.87 20.71 -10.40
CA LYS A 10 5.96 20.06 -9.46
C LYS A 10 4.84 19.34 -10.19
N VAL A 11 4.28 19.98 -11.22
CA VAL A 11 3.22 19.40 -12.06
C VAL A 11 3.75 18.16 -12.78
N ASN A 12 4.96 18.23 -13.34
CA ASN A 12 5.62 17.11 -13.98
C ASN A 12 5.82 15.96 -12.98
N ALA A 13 6.28 16.24 -11.75
CA ALA A 13 6.44 15.21 -10.73
C ALA A 13 5.10 14.54 -10.38
N ILE A 14 4.01 15.31 -10.22
CA ILE A 14 2.67 14.78 -9.95
C ILE A 14 2.13 13.93 -11.12
N GLN A 15 2.45 14.29 -12.36
CA GLN A 15 2.02 13.56 -13.55
C GLN A 15 2.88 12.34 -13.84
N GLY A 16 4.19 12.44 -13.59
CA GLY A 16 5.17 11.41 -13.83
C GLY A 16 5.10 10.30 -12.79
N LEU A 17 5.08 10.65 -11.51
CA LEU A 17 4.87 9.71 -10.42
C LEU A 17 3.41 9.24 -10.49
N SER A 18 3.22 7.96 -10.73
CA SER A 18 1.88 7.39 -10.86
C SER A 18 1.44 6.74 -9.55
N ILE A 19 0.14 6.59 -9.37
CA ILE A 19 -0.43 5.86 -8.23
C ILE A 19 -1.16 4.60 -8.70
N GLY A 20 -0.73 3.46 -8.16
CA GLY A 20 -1.28 2.15 -8.46
C GLY A 20 -2.60 1.89 -7.74
N THR A 21 -3.25 0.78 -8.08
CA THR A 21 -4.39 0.25 -7.32
C THR A 21 -4.07 -1.17 -6.93
N VAL A 22 -4.09 -1.45 -5.63
CA VAL A 22 -3.94 -2.78 -5.05
C VAL A 22 -5.00 -2.88 -3.96
N ASN A 23 -5.80 -3.94 -4.02
CA ASN A 23 -6.84 -4.21 -3.04
C ASN A 23 -6.71 -5.62 -2.46
N LYS A 24 -7.16 -5.75 -1.21
CA LYS A 24 -7.26 -7.01 -0.47
C LYS A 24 -8.71 -7.50 -0.45
N LEU A 25 -8.90 -8.81 -0.59
CA LEU A 25 -10.18 -9.51 -0.67
C LEU A 25 -10.21 -10.58 0.43
N PHE A 26 -10.77 -10.27 1.59
CA PHE A 26 -10.77 -11.15 2.75
C PHE A 26 -12.00 -12.05 2.79
N LEU A 27 -11.78 -13.33 3.06
CA LEU A 27 -12.79 -14.36 3.19
C LEU A 27 -12.56 -15.09 4.52
N GLU A 28 -13.49 -14.99 5.47
CA GLU A 28 -13.42 -15.73 6.73
C GLU A 28 -14.31 -16.97 6.65
N PHE A 29 -13.79 -18.11 7.07
CA PHE A 29 -14.52 -19.38 7.11
C PHE A 29 -14.83 -19.79 8.56
N ASP A 30 -15.72 -20.76 8.75
CA ASP A 30 -15.98 -21.34 10.09
C ASP A 30 -14.72 -21.98 10.69
N LYS A 31 -14.00 -22.70 9.83
CA LYS A 31 -12.75 -23.38 10.10
C LYS A 31 -11.95 -23.46 8.80
N PRO A 32 -10.63 -23.65 8.85
CA PRO A 32 -9.81 -23.82 7.65
C PRO A 32 -10.28 -25.06 6.89
N PHE A 33 -10.41 -24.95 5.56
CA PHE A 33 -10.59 -26.11 4.67
C PHE A 33 -9.26 -26.60 4.09
N TRP A 34 -8.17 -25.92 4.42
CA TRP A 34 -6.81 -26.19 3.95
C TRP A 34 -5.94 -26.81 5.07
N PRO A 35 -4.85 -27.50 4.71
CA PRO A 35 -3.85 -28.02 5.66
C PRO A 35 -3.14 -26.91 6.46
N LYS A 36 -2.57 -27.25 7.61
CA LYS A 36 -1.93 -26.28 8.53
C LYS A 36 -0.66 -25.63 7.95
N ASP A 37 0.04 -26.36 7.08
CA ASP A 37 1.26 -25.98 6.38
C ASP A 37 1.01 -25.27 5.04
N TRP A 38 -0.27 -25.10 4.66
CA TRP A 38 -0.62 -24.44 3.41
C TRP A 38 -0.62 -22.91 3.56
N GLN A 39 0.24 -22.23 2.81
CA GLN A 39 0.39 -20.77 2.87
C GLN A 39 -0.55 -20.01 1.93
N GLY A 40 -1.00 -20.64 0.86
CA GLY A 40 -1.83 -20.00 -0.15
C GLY A 40 -1.74 -20.64 -1.53
N LEU A 41 -2.29 -19.94 -2.52
CA LEU A 41 -2.19 -20.31 -3.93
C LEU A 41 -2.02 -19.07 -4.79
N SER A 42 -1.23 -19.21 -5.85
CA SER A 42 -1.12 -18.25 -6.94
C SER A 42 -1.90 -18.74 -8.16
N LEU A 43 -2.56 -17.82 -8.85
CA LEU A 43 -3.48 -18.12 -9.95
C LEU A 43 -2.77 -17.99 -11.30
N LEU A 44 -2.53 -19.13 -11.96
CA LEU A 44 -1.94 -19.19 -13.30
C LEU A 44 -3.01 -19.57 -14.32
N TRP A 45 -3.25 -18.67 -15.26
CA TRP A 45 -4.29 -18.85 -16.26
C TRP A 45 -3.77 -19.47 -17.55
N THR A 46 -4.51 -20.42 -18.12
CA THR A 46 -4.27 -20.86 -19.50
C THR A 46 -4.75 -19.79 -20.49
N LYS A 47 -4.24 -19.81 -21.72
CA LYS A 47 -4.69 -18.89 -22.77
C LYS A 47 -6.21 -18.98 -23.02
N SER A 48 -6.73 -20.21 -23.06
CA SER A 48 -8.17 -20.45 -23.25
C SER A 48 -9.00 -19.92 -22.09
N ASP A 49 -8.54 -20.09 -20.84
CA ASP A 49 -9.23 -19.50 -19.69
C ASP A 49 -9.26 -17.97 -19.76
N LEU A 50 -8.13 -17.33 -20.12
CA LEU A 50 -8.07 -15.87 -20.24
C LEU A 50 -9.04 -15.35 -21.31
N GLU A 51 -9.14 -16.03 -22.45
CA GLU A 51 -10.11 -15.67 -23.50
C GLU A 51 -11.55 -15.74 -22.95
N ALA A 52 -11.91 -16.81 -22.25
CA ALA A 52 -13.23 -16.95 -21.64
C ALA A 52 -13.51 -15.90 -20.55
N VAL A 53 -12.54 -15.64 -19.67
CA VAL A 53 -12.63 -14.63 -18.60
C VAL A 53 -12.84 -13.24 -19.19
N ARG A 54 -12.03 -12.85 -20.19
CA ARG A 54 -12.06 -11.54 -20.83
C ARG A 54 -13.36 -11.27 -21.57
N SER A 55 -14.00 -12.30 -22.11
CA SER A 55 -15.32 -12.22 -22.74
C SER A 55 -16.48 -12.18 -21.73
N SER A 56 -16.23 -12.41 -20.44
CA SER A 56 -17.27 -12.44 -19.41
C SER A 56 -17.54 -11.07 -18.78
N LYS A 57 -18.69 -10.93 -18.09
CA LYS A 57 -19.01 -9.75 -17.26
C LYS A 57 -18.00 -9.51 -16.13
N ASN A 58 -17.27 -10.56 -15.72
CA ASN A 58 -16.32 -10.55 -14.62
C ASN A 58 -14.87 -10.55 -15.12
N SER A 59 -14.59 -9.96 -16.29
CA SER A 59 -13.24 -9.88 -16.87
C SER A 59 -12.17 -9.32 -15.91
N TRP A 60 -12.58 -8.55 -14.90
CA TRP A 60 -11.68 -8.06 -13.85
C TRP A 60 -11.03 -9.16 -13.01
N MET A 61 -11.60 -10.37 -12.97
CA MET A 61 -11.07 -11.49 -12.18
C MET A 61 -9.74 -12.02 -12.70
N GLU A 62 -9.34 -11.67 -13.93
CA GLU A 62 -8.03 -12.05 -14.49
C GLU A 62 -6.85 -11.52 -13.63
N ASP A 63 -7.03 -10.37 -12.98
CA ASP A 63 -5.98 -9.71 -12.17
C ASP A 63 -6.06 -10.07 -10.68
N VAL A 64 -6.96 -10.98 -10.28
CA VAL A 64 -6.84 -11.62 -8.96
C VAL A 64 -5.69 -12.62 -9.07
N PHE A 65 -4.59 -12.37 -8.36
CA PHE A 65 -3.37 -13.14 -8.58
C PHE A 65 -3.16 -14.28 -7.60
N GLY A 66 -3.86 -14.29 -6.47
CA GLY A 66 -3.70 -15.35 -5.46
C GLY A 66 -4.53 -15.12 -4.22
N PHE A 67 -4.59 -16.16 -3.37
CA PHE A 67 -5.20 -16.16 -2.05
C PHE A 67 -4.22 -16.77 -1.05
N TYR A 68 -3.95 -16.05 0.04
CA TYR A 68 -2.95 -16.44 1.03
C TYR A 68 -3.56 -16.43 2.42
N THR A 69 -3.05 -17.29 3.30
CA THR A 69 -3.42 -17.29 4.71
C THR A 69 -3.00 -15.97 5.36
N VAL A 70 -3.71 -15.60 6.43
CA VAL A 70 -3.42 -14.37 7.17
C VAL A 70 -2.85 -14.76 8.53
N ASP A 71 -1.64 -14.28 8.82
CA ASP A 71 -0.98 -14.51 10.11
C ASP A 71 -1.90 -14.14 11.28
N TYR A 72 -1.91 -15.01 12.29
CA TYR A 72 -2.77 -14.88 13.49
C TYR A 72 -4.28 -14.85 13.23
N GLN A 73 -4.72 -15.11 11.99
CA GLN A 73 -6.12 -15.23 11.59
C GLN A 73 -6.35 -16.55 10.84
N PRO A 74 -6.35 -17.70 11.55
CA PRO A 74 -6.27 -19.04 10.95
C PRO A 74 -7.43 -19.37 10.02
N ASN A 75 -8.56 -18.68 10.17
CA ASN A 75 -9.79 -18.90 9.40
C ASN A 75 -9.93 -17.97 8.19
N VAL A 76 -8.95 -17.10 7.92
CA VAL A 76 -9.06 -16.04 6.92
C VAL A 76 -8.12 -16.29 5.75
N LEU A 77 -8.66 -16.16 4.54
CA LEU A 77 -7.88 -16.00 3.31
C LEU A 77 -7.91 -14.56 2.85
N CYS A 78 -6.76 -14.05 2.43
CA CYS A 78 -6.60 -12.75 1.76
C CYS A 78 -6.28 -12.97 0.28
N GLY A 79 -7.25 -12.68 -0.57
CA GLY A 79 -7.07 -12.54 -2.00
C GLY A 79 -6.49 -11.18 -2.36
N TRP A 80 -5.71 -11.12 -3.43
CA TRP A 80 -5.13 -9.86 -3.91
C TRP A 80 -5.50 -9.58 -5.35
N ILE A 81 -5.77 -8.30 -5.62
CA ILE A 81 -6.03 -7.79 -6.97
C ILE A 81 -5.30 -6.47 -7.18
N SER A 82 -4.68 -6.31 -8.34
CA SER A 82 -3.93 -5.10 -8.68
C SER A 82 -4.36 -4.49 -10.03
N GLY A 83 -3.85 -3.29 -10.31
CA GLY A 83 -4.01 -2.63 -11.60
C GLY A 83 -5.42 -2.11 -11.90
N LYS A 84 -5.71 -1.95 -13.19
CA LYS A 84 -6.95 -1.33 -13.69
C LYS A 84 -8.20 -2.15 -13.34
N ASN A 85 -8.09 -3.47 -13.27
CA ASN A 85 -9.21 -4.33 -12.95
C ASN A 85 -9.56 -4.28 -11.45
N GLY A 86 -8.60 -4.00 -10.56
CA GLY A 86 -8.87 -3.63 -9.17
C GLY A 86 -9.88 -2.47 -9.06
N ARG A 87 -9.78 -1.46 -9.93
CA ARG A 87 -10.71 -0.32 -9.98
C ARG A 87 -12.11 -0.71 -10.46
N LYS A 88 -12.21 -1.71 -11.35
CA LYS A 88 -13.50 -2.26 -11.80
C LYS A 88 -14.15 -3.09 -10.69
N MET A 89 -13.34 -3.89 -9.97
CA MET A 89 -13.77 -4.67 -8.83
C MET A 89 -14.40 -3.78 -7.74
N GLU A 90 -13.79 -2.63 -7.42
CA GLU A 90 -14.36 -1.70 -6.42
C GLU A 90 -15.78 -1.19 -6.75
N ARG A 91 -16.13 -1.14 -8.03
CA ARG A 91 -17.46 -0.71 -8.53
C ARG A 91 -18.47 -1.85 -8.64
N THR A 92 -18.02 -3.09 -8.46
CA THR A 92 -18.87 -4.28 -8.49
C THR A 92 -19.55 -4.44 -7.13
N SER A 93 -20.71 -5.08 -7.00
CA SER A 93 -21.32 -5.30 -5.68
C SER A 93 -20.47 -6.22 -4.81
N GLU A 94 -20.58 -6.08 -3.49
CA GLU A 94 -19.82 -6.90 -2.53
C GLU A 94 -20.10 -8.40 -2.71
N ASP A 95 -21.38 -8.77 -2.89
CA ASP A 95 -21.79 -10.16 -3.11
C ASP A 95 -21.26 -10.75 -4.44
N GLU A 96 -21.24 -9.98 -5.53
CA GLU A 96 -20.67 -10.48 -6.79
C GLU A 96 -19.15 -10.66 -6.70
N VAL A 97 -18.43 -9.77 -6.00
CA VAL A 97 -16.99 -9.97 -5.78
C VAL A 97 -16.73 -11.20 -4.92
N ARG A 98 -17.50 -11.39 -3.84
CA ARG A 98 -17.44 -12.59 -3.00
C ARG A 98 -17.68 -13.87 -3.81
N LYS A 99 -18.72 -13.90 -4.66
CA LYS A 99 -19.02 -15.03 -5.55
C LYS A 99 -17.87 -15.31 -6.52
N VAL A 100 -17.25 -14.27 -7.09
CA VAL A 100 -16.08 -14.43 -7.96
C VAL A 100 -14.90 -15.00 -7.20
N CYS A 101 -14.60 -14.53 -5.99
CA CYS A 101 -13.55 -15.12 -5.16
C CYS A 101 -13.81 -16.61 -4.90
N MET A 102 -15.05 -16.99 -4.57
CA MET A 102 -15.43 -18.39 -4.37
C MET A 102 -15.33 -19.22 -5.66
N HIS A 103 -15.67 -18.63 -6.81
CA HIS A 103 -15.48 -19.28 -8.11
C HIS A 103 -14.00 -19.55 -8.37
N LEU A 104 -13.11 -18.58 -8.12
CA LEU A 104 -11.66 -18.75 -8.27
C LEU A 104 -11.13 -19.83 -7.34
N LEU A 105 -11.45 -19.78 -6.05
CA LEU A 105 -11.04 -20.81 -5.08
C LEU A 105 -11.47 -22.21 -5.55
N ARG A 106 -12.72 -22.38 -6.00
CA ARG A 106 -13.23 -23.68 -6.48
C ARG A 106 -12.64 -24.12 -7.82
N LYS A 107 -12.28 -23.19 -8.70
CA LYS A 107 -11.63 -23.50 -9.98
C LYS A 107 -10.21 -24.03 -9.76
N PHE A 108 -9.46 -23.41 -8.86
CA PHE A 108 -8.03 -23.66 -8.68
C PHE A 108 -7.71 -24.64 -7.55
N VAL A 109 -8.53 -24.72 -6.50
CA VAL A 109 -8.41 -25.74 -5.44
C VAL A 109 -9.35 -26.91 -5.76
N LYS A 110 -8.84 -27.89 -6.50
CA LYS A 110 -9.60 -29.09 -6.89
C LYS A 110 -9.67 -30.10 -5.73
N ASN A 111 -10.67 -31.00 -5.79
CA ASN A 111 -10.87 -32.11 -4.85
C ASN A 111 -11.08 -31.71 -3.38
N THR A 112 -11.40 -30.46 -3.10
CA THR A 112 -11.76 -29.97 -1.77
C THR A 112 -13.14 -29.35 -1.83
N THR A 113 -14.04 -29.74 -0.93
CA THR A 113 -15.33 -29.07 -0.80
C THR A 113 -15.14 -27.76 -0.05
N ILE A 114 -15.15 -26.64 -0.77
CA ILE A 114 -14.94 -25.31 -0.20
C ILE A 114 -16.28 -24.73 0.29
N PRO A 115 -16.46 -24.55 1.62
CA PRO A 115 -17.67 -23.97 2.18
C PRO A 115 -17.81 -22.49 1.78
N GLU A 116 -19.02 -21.95 1.88
CA GLU A 116 -19.20 -20.50 1.75
C GLU A 116 -18.54 -19.77 2.95
N PRO A 117 -18.00 -18.56 2.75
CA PRO A 117 -17.39 -17.78 3.81
C PRO A 117 -18.48 -17.19 4.73
N LYS A 118 -18.19 -17.15 6.03
CA LYS A 118 -19.03 -16.52 7.06
C LYS A 118 -19.08 -15.00 6.92
N SER A 119 -17.96 -14.42 6.51
CA SER A 119 -17.82 -12.98 6.35
C SER A 119 -16.93 -12.70 5.15
N PHE A 120 -17.15 -11.54 4.54
CA PHE A 120 -16.36 -11.07 3.42
C PHE A 120 -16.06 -9.59 3.61
N HIS A 121 -14.84 -9.19 3.29
CA HIS A 121 -14.44 -7.80 3.28
C HIS A 121 -13.55 -7.53 2.07
N ARG A 122 -13.68 -6.34 1.48
CA ARG A 122 -12.75 -5.87 0.45
C ARG A 122 -12.33 -4.44 0.71
N THR A 123 -11.11 -4.12 0.31
CA THR A 123 -10.63 -2.74 0.33
C THR A 123 -11.07 -2.01 -0.94
N THR A 124 -11.23 -0.69 -0.85
CA THR A 124 -11.61 0.18 -1.99
C THR A 124 -10.79 1.46 -2.01
N TRP A 125 -9.46 1.32 -2.09
CA TRP A 125 -8.53 2.44 -1.93
C TRP A 125 -8.63 3.46 -3.07
N TYR A 126 -8.93 3.02 -4.30
CA TYR A 126 -9.03 3.92 -5.45
C TYR A 126 -10.26 4.82 -5.42
N SER A 127 -11.41 4.27 -5.00
CA SER A 127 -12.68 4.99 -4.97
C SER A 127 -12.77 5.96 -3.79
N ASN A 128 -11.95 5.78 -2.75
CA ASN A 128 -11.88 6.72 -1.64
C ASN A 128 -11.32 8.08 -2.11
N PRO A 129 -12.07 9.19 -1.93
CA PRO A 129 -11.68 10.50 -2.45
C PRO A 129 -10.43 11.09 -1.81
N ASN A 130 -10.06 10.63 -0.60
CA ASN A 130 -8.89 11.09 0.14
C ASN A 130 -7.60 10.34 -0.23
N PHE A 131 -7.70 9.17 -0.89
CA PHE A 131 -6.54 8.37 -1.28
C PHE A 131 -6.36 8.27 -2.79
N ARG A 132 -7.45 8.05 -3.55
CA ARG A 132 -7.45 7.93 -5.02
C ARG A 132 -6.52 6.85 -5.59
N GLY A 133 -6.10 5.90 -4.76
CA GLY A 133 -5.19 4.84 -5.12
C GLY A 133 -4.58 4.17 -3.90
N SER A 134 -3.67 3.25 -4.19
CA SER A 134 -2.87 2.55 -3.19
C SER A 134 -1.52 3.23 -3.09
N TYR A 135 -0.47 2.69 -3.71
CA TYR A 135 0.89 3.16 -3.54
C TYR A 135 1.45 3.84 -4.79
N SER A 136 2.37 4.79 -4.61
CA SER A 136 3.04 5.48 -5.72
C SER A 136 4.11 4.62 -6.39
N PHE A 137 4.35 4.81 -7.68
CA PHE A 137 5.43 4.13 -8.38
C PHE A 137 6.05 5.05 -9.44
N ARG A 138 7.34 4.80 -9.72
CA ARG A 138 8.05 5.40 -10.85
C ARG A 138 7.49 4.79 -12.15
N SER A 139 6.87 5.62 -12.97
CA SER A 139 6.32 5.18 -14.26
C SER A 139 7.26 5.54 -15.39
N MET A 140 7.06 4.98 -16.59
CA MET A 140 7.77 5.43 -17.79
C MET A 140 7.59 6.94 -18.06
N THR A 141 6.45 7.52 -17.64
CA THR A 141 6.21 8.96 -17.73
C THR A 141 7.11 9.76 -16.79
N THR A 142 7.58 9.17 -15.68
CA THR A 142 8.59 9.81 -14.81
C THR A 142 9.87 10.09 -15.59
N ASP A 143 10.35 9.12 -16.37
CA ASP A 143 11.57 9.26 -17.16
C ASP A 143 11.37 10.20 -18.35
N LEU A 144 10.24 10.08 -19.06
CA LEU A 144 9.89 10.96 -20.19
C LEU A 144 9.81 12.43 -19.78
N LEU A 145 9.35 12.72 -18.56
CA LEU A 145 9.26 14.08 -18.03
C LEU A 145 10.53 14.53 -17.31
N ASN A 146 11.57 13.69 -17.26
CA ASN A 146 12.80 13.89 -16.49
C ASN A 146 12.52 14.39 -15.06
N THR A 147 11.66 13.67 -14.34
CA THR A 147 11.20 14.03 -13.00
C THR A 147 11.43 12.91 -12.00
N SER A 148 11.12 13.15 -10.72
CA SER A 148 11.36 12.18 -9.64
C SER A 148 10.60 12.56 -8.36
N ALA A 149 10.62 11.68 -7.36
CA ALA A 149 10.10 11.95 -6.01
C ALA A 149 10.76 13.18 -5.34
N GLU A 150 12.03 13.46 -5.67
CA GLU A 150 12.75 14.63 -5.15
C GLU A 150 12.13 15.95 -5.63
N HIS A 151 11.72 16.00 -6.90
CA HIS A 151 11.02 17.14 -7.47
C HIS A 151 9.65 17.36 -6.81
N LEU A 152 8.96 16.26 -6.45
CA LEU A 152 7.73 16.33 -5.66
C LEU A 152 8.00 16.87 -4.24
N ALA A 153 9.12 16.46 -3.63
CA ALA A 153 9.53 16.88 -2.28
C ALA A 153 10.00 18.34 -2.16
N LEU A 154 10.24 19.06 -3.26
CA LEU A 154 10.71 20.45 -3.19
C LEU A 154 9.68 21.38 -2.50
N PRO A 155 10.06 22.25 -1.57
CA PRO A 155 9.13 23.21 -1.00
C PRO A 155 8.66 24.24 -2.04
N LEU A 156 7.45 24.80 -1.86
CA LEU A 156 7.05 26.04 -2.54
C LEU A 156 7.51 27.23 -1.71
N THR A 157 8.09 28.22 -2.35
CA THR A 157 8.59 29.44 -1.71
C THR A 157 7.74 30.65 -2.05
N ASN A 158 7.72 31.64 -1.16
CA ASN A 158 7.20 32.97 -1.48
C ASN A 158 8.21 33.79 -2.32
N SER A 159 7.87 35.04 -2.62
CA SER A 159 8.72 35.97 -3.40
C SER A 159 10.08 36.28 -2.78
N CYS A 160 10.23 36.09 -1.46
CA CYS A 160 11.48 36.27 -0.73
C CYS A 160 12.32 34.98 -0.64
N GLY A 161 11.91 33.90 -1.32
CA GLY A 161 12.58 32.61 -1.26
C GLY A 161 12.32 31.83 0.04
N ILE A 162 11.38 32.27 0.88
CA ILE A 162 11.04 31.58 2.13
C ILE A 162 10.08 30.43 1.82
N PRO A 163 10.39 29.18 2.22
CA PRO A 163 9.46 28.05 2.11
C PRO A 163 8.14 28.33 2.84
N VAL A 164 7.01 28.19 2.15
CA VAL A 164 5.66 28.39 2.69
C VAL A 164 4.81 27.12 2.66
N VAL A 165 5.05 26.22 1.70
CA VAL A 165 4.37 24.93 1.61
C VAL A 165 5.41 23.84 1.41
N GLN A 166 5.36 22.81 2.24
CA GLN A 166 6.26 21.67 2.22
C GLN A 166 5.48 20.39 1.89
N PHE A 167 6.13 19.40 1.29
CA PHE A 167 5.49 18.17 0.84
C PHE A 167 6.14 16.96 1.50
N ALA A 168 5.37 16.26 2.33
CA ALA A 168 5.70 14.98 2.90
C ALA A 168 4.72 13.91 2.41
N GLY A 169 5.06 12.64 2.60
CA GLY A 169 4.29 11.49 2.13
C GLY A 169 5.19 10.50 1.40
N GLU A 170 4.75 9.24 1.34
CA GLU A 170 5.51 8.14 0.72
C GLU A 170 6.02 8.49 -0.70
N ALA A 171 5.20 9.16 -1.51
CA ALA A 171 5.55 9.53 -2.88
C ALA A 171 6.66 10.59 -2.99
N THR A 172 7.05 11.21 -1.87
CA THR A 172 8.11 12.22 -1.80
C THR A 172 9.44 11.62 -1.34
N HIS A 173 9.50 10.32 -1.06
CA HIS A 173 10.74 9.63 -0.70
C HIS A 173 11.45 9.14 -1.98
N SER A 174 12.74 9.43 -2.13
CA SER A 174 13.49 9.07 -3.35
C SER A 174 13.71 7.56 -3.49
N HIS A 175 13.86 6.83 -2.38
CA HIS A 175 14.17 5.39 -2.40
C HIS A 175 13.02 4.54 -1.82
N TYR A 176 12.54 4.87 -0.62
CA TYR A 176 11.48 4.14 0.09
C TYR A 176 10.04 4.64 -0.19
N TYR A 177 9.74 5.08 -1.41
CA TYR A 177 8.35 5.35 -1.79
C TYR A 177 7.51 4.06 -1.71
N SER A 178 6.19 4.17 -1.68
CA SER A 178 5.24 3.08 -1.40
C SER A 178 5.25 2.50 0.02
N THR A 179 6.11 2.94 0.93
CA THR A 179 6.28 2.32 2.26
C THR A 179 5.80 3.20 3.42
N VAL A 180 5.58 2.57 4.59
CA VAL A 180 5.19 3.29 5.81
C VAL A 180 6.35 4.07 6.40
N HIS A 181 7.52 3.45 6.58
CA HIS A 181 8.70 4.13 7.16
C HIS A 181 9.15 5.27 6.25
N GLY A 182 9.17 5.07 4.92
CA GLY A 182 9.44 6.16 3.98
C GLY A 182 8.47 7.33 4.16
N ALA A 183 7.18 7.09 4.37
CA ALA A 183 6.24 8.17 4.71
C ALA A 183 6.65 8.91 6.00
N ILE A 184 6.96 8.19 7.08
CA ILE A 184 7.39 8.77 8.37
C ILE A 184 8.64 9.63 8.19
N GLU A 185 9.66 9.10 7.52
CA GLU A 185 10.94 9.76 7.28
C GLU A 185 10.78 11.06 6.50
N THR A 186 9.91 11.08 5.48
CA THR A 186 9.59 12.35 4.80
C THR A 186 8.89 13.36 5.69
N GLY A 187 8.13 12.90 6.69
CA GLY A 187 7.56 13.75 7.73
C GLY A 187 8.62 14.43 8.58
N TRP A 188 9.61 13.66 9.05
CA TRP A 188 10.78 14.20 9.77
C TRP A 188 11.57 15.18 8.92
N ARG A 189 11.83 14.83 7.65
CA ARG A 189 12.53 15.69 6.70
C ARG A 189 11.89 17.07 6.57
N GLU A 190 10.56 17.16 6.42
CA GLU A 190 9.89 18.46 6.32
C GLU A 190 9.83 19.18 7.69
N ALA A 191 9.73 18.46 8.81
CA ALA A 191 9.82 19.06 10.13
C ALA A 191 11.20 19.70 10.38
N ASP A 192 12.29 19.01 10.06
CA ASP A 192 13.65 19.52 10.21
C ASP A 192 13.91 20.75 9.33
N ARG A 193 13.38 20.74 8.10
CA ARG A 193 13.40 21.91 7.21
C ARG A 193 12.70 23.12 7.84
N LEU A 194 11.53 22.92 8.46
CA LEU A 194 10.80 23.98 9.17
C LEU A 194 11.57 24.48 10.39
N VAL A 195 12.09 23.58 11.22
CA VAL A 195 12.85 23.94 12.42
C VAL A 195 14.06 24.78 12.04
N GLY A 196 14.87 24.31 11.09
CA GLY A 196 16.03 25.06 10.61
C GLY A 196 15.66 26.40 9.96
N LEU A 197 14.48 26.50 9.32
CA LEU A 197 13.97 27.78 8.82
C LEU A 197 13.67 28.75 9.96
N TYR A 198 12.93 28.31 10.99
CA TYR A 198 12.59 29.13 12.14
C TYR A 198 13.82 29.60 12.92
N GLU A 199 14.83 28.75 13.07
CA GLU A 199 16.10 29.12 13.69
C GLU A 199 16.81 30.24 12.93
N ARG A 200 16.86 30.16 11.60
CA ARG A 200 17.43 31.23 10.75
C ARG A 200 16.60 32.52 10.83
N LEU A 201 15.27 32.42 10.81
CA LEU A 201 14.41 33.59 10.87
C LEU A 201 14.50 34.32 12.22
N LEU A 202 14.67 33.61 13.34
CA LEU A 202 14.89 34.23 14.66
C LEU A 202 16.17 35.09 14.72
N THR A 203 17.18 34.77 13.90
CA THR A 203 18.39 35.60 13.79
C THR A 203 18.21 36.86 12.93
N THR A 204 17.11 36.96 12.18
CA THR A 204 16.82 38.08 11.27
C THR A 204 15.65 38.89 11.83
N ARG A 205 15.86 40.16 12.21
CA ARG A 205 14.74 41.02 12.68
C ARG A 205 13.74 41.23 11.54
N ILE A 206 12.65 40.47 11.53
CA ILE A 206 11.49 40.72 10.67
C ILE A 206 10.39 41.33 11.54
N GLU A 207 9.80 42.43 11.05
CA GLU A 207 8.66 43.09 11.70
C GLU A 207 7.50 42.11 11.91
N GLN A 208 6.88 42.18 13.09
CA GLN A 208 5.83 41.25 13.49
C GLN A 208 4.58 41.43 12.61
N GLY A 209 4.37 40.49 11.69
CA GLY A 209 3.08 40.28 11.05
C GLY A 209 2.00 39.83 12.04
N PRO A 210 0.75 39.65 11.58
CA PRO A 210 -0.33 39.18 12.44
C PRO A 210 0.04 37.88 13.14
N LYS A 211 -0.27 37.81 14.45
CA LYS A 211 0.10 36.70 15.31
C LYS A 211 -0.66 35.44 14.88
N ALA A 212 0.05 34.50 14.25
CA ALA A 212 -0.50 33.20 13.92
C ALA A 212 -0.77 32.41 15.21
N TYR A 213 -1.82 31.58 15.21
CA TYR A 213 -2.17 30.72 16.35
C TYR A 213 -1.19 29.57 16.56
N VAL A 214 -0.51 29.14 15.49
CA VAL A 214 0.48 28.06 15.49
C VAL A 214 1.63 28.39 14.54
N ASP A 215 2.81 27.83 14.78
CA ASP A 215 3.98 27.96 13.91
C ASP A 215 3.83 27.12 12.64
N VAL A 216 3.16 25.95 12.72
CA VAL A 216 3.03 25.02 11.60
C VAL A 216 1.60 24.49 11.47
N LEU A 217 1.06 24.48 10.25
CA LEU A 217 -0.16 23.75 9.92
C LEU A 217 0.21 22.48 9.15
N ILE A 218 -0.17 21.32 9.69
CA ILE A 218 0.03 20.02 9.06
C ILE A 218 -1.31 19.57 8.48
N LEU A 219 -1.36 19.36 7.16
CA LEU A 219 -2.54 18.90 6.45
C LEU A 219 -2.38 17.41 6.12
N GLY A 220 -3.18 16.57 6.79
CA GLY A 220 -3.16 15.12 6.72
C GLY A 220 -2.46 14.50 7.94
N ALA A 221 -3.19 13.70 8.71
CA ALA A 221 -2.71 12.85 9.79
C ALA A 221 -2.41 11.42 9.32
N GLY A 222 -1.93 11.26 8.08
CA GLY A 222 -1.22 10.05 7.68
C GLY A 222 0.13 9.92 8.38
N MET A 223 0.85 8.82 8.14
CA MET A 223 2.12 8.56 8.84
C MET A 223 3.20 9.63 8.62
N ALA A 224 3.22 10.29 7.47
CA ALA A 224 4.09 11.45 7.24
C ALA A 224 3.72 12.65 8.12
N GLY A 225 2.43 12.98 8.23
CA GLY A 225 1.97 14.08 9.08
C GLY A 225 2.15 13.80 10.56
N LEU A 226 1.89 12.56 11.00
CA LEU A 226 2.17 12.12 12.37
C LEU A 226 3.67 12.12 12.68
N GLY A 227 4.51 11.72 11.72
CA GLY A 227 5.97 11.82 11.81
C GLY A 227 6.42 13.28 11.99
N ALA A 228 5.93 14.18 11.14
CA ALA A 228 6.20 15.61 11.24
C ALA A 228 5.75 16.21 12.59
N ALA A 229 4.54 15.85 13.05
CA ALA A 229 4.00 16.30 14.33
C ALA A 229 4.87 15.85 15.52
N LYS A 230 5.36 14.60 15.50
CA LYS A 230 6.26 14.07 16.54
C LYS A 230 7.58 14.85 16.57
N ALA A 231 8.17 15.11 15.40
CA ALA A 231 9.42 15.88 15.29
C ALA A 231 9.24 17.34 15.74
N LEU A 232 8.18 18.03 15.29
CA LEU A 232 7.88 19.41 15.66
C LEU A 232 7.57 19.58 17.16
N ARG A 233 6.91 18.60 17.78
CA ARG A 233 6.67 18.60 19.22
C ARG A 233 7.99 18.60 20.01
N THR A 234 8.99 17.87 19.51
CA THR A 234 10.30 17.73 20.17
C THR A 234 11.13 19.00 20.03
N SER A 235 10.95 19.78 18.96
CA SER A 235 11.64 21.06 18.73
C SER A 235 10.97 22.27 19.42
N GLY A 236 9.88 22.06 20.16
CA GLY A 236 9.15 23.11 20.87
C GLY A 236 8.32 24.02 19.96
N LYS A 237 8.10 23.66 18.69
CA LYS A 237 7.22 24.40 17.77
C LYS A 237 5.76 24.04 18.02
N THR A 238 4.90 25.05 17.97
CA THR A 238 3.45 24.86 18.02
C THR A 238 2.92 24.47 16.65
N PHE A 239 1.96 23.54 16.61
CA PHE A 239 1.36 23.13 15.35
C PHE A 239 -0.12 22.76 15.51
N ALA A 240 -0.85 22.83 14.41
CA ALA A 240 -2.17 22.24 14.25
C ALA A 240 -2.10 21.10 13.22
N LEU A 241 -2.74 19.97 13.52
CA LEU A 241 -2.84 18.81 12.64
C LEU A 241 -4.29 18.63 12.21
N LEU A 242 -4.56 18.66 10.91
CA LEU A 242 -5.89 18.47 10.34
C LEU A 242 -5.95 17.16 9.55
N GLU A 243 -6.99 16.36 9.77
CA GLU A 243 -7.23 15.11 9.04
C GLU A 243 -8.60 15.18 8.35
N ALA A 244 -8.65 14.71 7.10
CA ALA A 244 -9.89 14.69 6.32
C ALA A 244 -10.77 13.48 6.68
N GLN A 245 -10.16 12.41 7.20
CA GLN A 245 -10.85 11.23 7.71
C GLN A 245 -11.23 11.39 9.19
N SER A 246 -12.06 10.46 9.66
CA SER A 246 -12.42 10.35 11.08
C SER A 246 -11.31 9.74 11.95
N ILE A 247 -10.31 9.10 11.33
CA ILE A 247 -9.25 8.34 12.02
C ILE A 247 -7.89 8.70 11.38
N PRO A 248 -6.85 9.00 12.19
CA PRO A 248 -5.49 9.21 11.70
C PRO A 248 -4.80 7.89 11.33
N GLY A 249 -3.65 7.96 10.66
CA GLY A 249 -2.87 6.79 10.21
C GLY A 249 -2.90 6.55 8.70
N GLY A 250 -3.69 7.34 7.96
CA GLY A 250 -3.78 7.24 6.51
C GLY A 250 -4.38 5.91 6.09
N ARG A 251 -3.63 5.11 5.32
CA ARG A 251 -4.08 3.79 4.87
C ARG A 251 -3.82 2.67 5.87
N ILE A 252 -3.13 2.91 6.99
CA ILE A 252 -2.96 1.90 8.04
C ILE A 252 -4.28 1.74 8.77
N SER A 253 -4.90 0.56 8.66
CA SER A 253 -6.26 0.36 9.14
C SER A 253 -6.52 -1.10 9.49
N THR A 254 -6.68 -1.37 10.79
CA THR A 254 -7.20 -2.65 11.28
C THR A 254 -8.71 -2.58 11.36
N VAL A 255 -9.40 -3.45 10.61
CA VAL A 255 -10.87 -3.47 10.54
C VAL A 255 -11.40 -4.83 11.00
N PRO A 256 -12.58 -4.86 11.66
CA PRO A 256 -13.26 -6.12 11.91
C PRO A 256 -13.87 -6.66 10.61
N MET A 257 -13.80 -7.98 10.42
CA MET A 257 -14.55 -8.65 9.37
C MET A 257 -16.05 -8.46 9.60
N LYS A 258 -16.79 -8.10 8.55
CA LYS A 258 -18.23 -7.87 8.62
C LYS A 258 -18.96 -9.20 8.61
N ALA A 259 -19.50 -9.62 9.74
CA ALA A 259 -20.44 -10.73 9.82
C ALA A 259 -21.57 -10.56 8.78
N GLN A 260 -21.90 -11.62 8.03
CA GLN A 260 -23.09 -11.60 7.17
C GLN A 260 -24.35 -11.45 8.05
N ALA A 261 -25.43 -10.90 7.47
CA ALA A 261 -26.68 -10.65 8.17
C ALA A 261 -27.16 -11.90 8.92
N GLY A 262 -27.31 -11.80 10.25
CA GLY A 262 -27.74 -12.90 11.12
C GLY A 262 -26.64 -13.65 11.88
N VAL A 263 -25.38 -13.21 11.85
CA VAL A 263 -24.28 -13.81 12.62
C VAL A 263 -23.86 -12.89 13.79
N GLU A 264 -24.01 -13.37 15.03
CA GLU A 264 -23.80 -12.60 16.28
C GLU A 264 -22.35 -12.58 16.82
N ARG A 265 -21.38 -13.13 16.08
CA ARG A 265 -19.98 -13.22 16.55
C ARG A 265 -19.13 -12.10 15.98
N GLU A 266 -18.26 -11.51 16.81
CA GLU A 266 -17.21 -10.60 16.37
C GLU A 266 -16.26 -11.35 15.41
N GLY A 267 -16.17 -10.89 14.17
CA GLY A 267 -15.32 -11.50 13.14
C GLY A 267 -13.85 -11.20 13.37
N ALA A 268 -12.97 -11.92 12.66
CA ALA A 268 -11.52 -11.69 12.65
C ALA A 268 -11.16 -10.20 12.47
N ARG A 269 -10.05 -9.77 13.09
CA ARG A 269 -9.47 -8.44 12.86
C ARG A 269 -8.40 -8.54 11.80
N ILE A 270 -8.56 -7.81 10.70
CA ILE A 270 -7.68 -7.86 9.55
C ILE A 270 -7.00 -6.51 9.31
N ASP A 271 -5.78 -6.53 8.79
CA ASP A 271 -5.12 -5.32 8.30
C ASP A 271 -5.54 -5.05 6.84
N ALA A 272 -6.47 -4.10 6.67
CA ALA A 272 -6.95 -3.65 5.36
C ALA A 272 -5.93 -2.75 4.63
N GLY A 273 -4.89 -2.33 5.33
CA GLY A 273 -4.01 -1.23 5.02
C GLY A 273 -2.63 -1.61 4.54
N ALA A 274 -1.66 -0.78 4.93
CA ALA A 274 -0.26 -0.92 4.57
C ALA A 274 0.29 -2.28 5.02
N GLN A 275 1.08 -2.91 4.15
CA GLN A 275 1.61 -4.26 4.40
C GLN A 275 3.14 -4.28 4.55
N TRP A 276 3.85 -3.42 3.82
CA TRP A 276 5.29 -3.57 3.61
C TRP A 276 6.12 -2.58 4.42
N LEU A 277 7.16 -3.11 5.05
CA LEU A 277 8.32 -2.39 5.57
C LEU A 277 9.55 -2.82 4.78
N HIS A 278 10.45 -1.88 4.49
CA HIS A 278 11.60 -2.15 3.64
C HIS A 278 12.86 -2.33 4.49
N GLY A 279 13.48 -3.50 4.36
CA GLY A 279 14.75 -3.81 5.01
C GLY A 279 14.70 -3.76 6.54
N ARG A 280 15.90 -3.82 7.13
CA ARG A 280 16.12 -3.78 8.59
C ARG A 280 16.56 -2.42 9.12
N GLN A 281 16.92 -1.50 8.22
CA GLN A 281 17.48 -0.18 8.54
C GLN A 281 16.38 0.89 8.59
N ASN A 282 15.37 0.68 9.44
CA ASN A 282 14.33 1.68 9.68
C ASN A 282 13.77 1.54 11.11
N ASP A 283 13.22 2.63 11.66
CA ASP A 283 12.75 2.66 13.04
C ASP A 283 11.58 1.71 13.32
N LEU A 284 10.76 1.39 12.32
CA LEU A 284 9.67 0.43 12.48
C LEU A 284 10.19 -1.00 12.64
N HIS A 285 11.33 -1.35 12.03
CA HIS A 285 12.01 -2.61 12.31
C HIS A 285 12.45 -2.68 13.77
N GLY A 286 13.01 -1.60 14.33
CA GLY A 286 13.38 -1.53 15.74
C GLY A 286 12.18 -1.79 16.66
N ILE A 287 11.05 -1.13 16.39
CA ILE A 287 9.80 -1.36 17.13
C ILE A 287 9.32 -2.81 16.98
N ALA A 288 9.42 -3.40 15.78
CA ALA A 288 9.04 -4.79 15.57
C ALA A 288 9.92 -5.76 16.37
N VAL A 289 11.24 -5.51 16.46
CA VAL A 289 12.16 -6.28 17.33
C VAL A 289 11.76 -6.16 18.79
N GLU A 290 11.56 -4.93 19.28
CA GLU A 290 11.22 -4.65 20.68
C GLU A 290 9.91 -5.32 21.14
N ASN A 291 9.00 -5.59 20.19
CA ASN A 291 7.70 -6.20 20.45
C ASN A 291 7.61 -7.67 20.03
N ASP A 292 8.74 -8.32 19.70
CA ASP A 292 8.80 -9.73 19.27
C ASP A 292 7.87 -10.03 18.08
N LEU A 293 7.81 -9.11 17.10
CA LEU A 293 6.94 -9.18 15.93
C LEU A 293 7.65 -9.69 14.67
N LEU A 294 8.93 -10.02 14.76
CA LEU A 294 9.73 -10.51 13.64
C LEU A 294 9.91 -12.01 13.70
N ARG A 295 9.82 -12.68 12.54
CA ARG A 295 10.29 -14.05 12.35
C ARG A 295 11.58 -14.00 11.55
N GLU A 296 12.53 -14.88 11.87
CA GLU A 296 13.79 -15.01 11.11
C GLU A 296 13.61 -15.77 9.78
N GLU A 297 12.40 -16.27 9.51
CA GLU A 297 12.06 -16.96 8.26
C GLU A 297 12.31 -16.04 7.05
N LEU A 298 13.19 -16.49 6.16
CA LEU A 298 13.33 -15.90 4.83
C LEU A 298 12.05 -16.21 4.04
N SER A 299 11.69 -15.31 3.12
CA SER A 299 10.54 -15.55 2.24
C SER A 299 10.72 -16.89 1.52
N GLU A 300 9.75 -17.79 1.69
CA GLU A 300 9.61 -19.01 0.89
C GLU A 300 8.81 -18.75 -0.39
N GLU A 301 8.55 -17.48 -0.76
CA GLU A 301 7.87 -17.15 -2.00
C GLU A 301 8.63 -17.71 -3.20
N GLY A 302 7.95 -18.50 -4.02
CA GLY A 302 8.55 -19.21 -5.15
C GLY A 302 9.04 -20.62 -4.81
N LEU A 303 8.98 -21.04 -3.53
CA LEU A 303 9.22 -22.42 -3.13
C LEU A 303 7.91 -23.21 -3.10
N GLY A 304 7.97 -24.49 -3.45
CA GLY A 304 6.85 -25.43 -3.37
C GLY A 304 6.58 -26.19 -4.66
N ASP A 305 5.47 -26.95 -4.65
CA ASP A 305 5.05 -27.75 -5.80
C ASP A 305 4.34 -26.89 -6.85
N TYR A 306 4.93 -26.85 -8.05
CA TYR A 306 4.32 -26.22 -9.21
C TYR A 306 3.45 -27.24 -9.95
N LEU A 307 2.13 -27.10 -9.90
CA LEU A 307 1.20 -28.07 -10.46
C LEU A 307 0.43 -27.46 -11.64
N ARG A 308 0.28 -28.23 -12.72
CA ARG A 308 -0.71 -27.95 -13.77
C ARG A 308 -2.13 -28.25 -13.29
N ASP A 309 -3.11 -27.81 -14.07
CA ASP A 309 -4.53 -28.08 -13.82
C ASP A 309 -4.88 -29.58 -13.85
N ASP A 310 -4.10 -30.41 -14.54
CA ASP A 310 -4.20 -31.87 -14.52
C ASP A 310 -3.40 -32.56 -13.40
N ARG A 311 -2.84 -31.77 -12.46
CA ARG A 311 -1.97 -32.21 -11.35
C ARG A 311 -0.61 -32.76 -11.78
N TYR A 312 -0.23 -32.58 -13.04
CA TYR A 312 1.14 -32.85 -13.43
C TYR A 312 2.06 -31.87 -12.69
N ARG A 313 2.96 -32.41 -11.86
CA ARG A 313 4.01 -31.63 -11.21
C ARG A 313 5.00 -31.18 -12.28
N ILE A 314 5.18 -29.88 -12.39
CA ILE A 314 6.15 -29.25 -13.27
C ILE A 314 7.54 -29.69 -12.82
N ASP A 315 8.36 -30.03 -13.80
CA ASP A 315 9.72 -30.53 -13.60
C ASP A 315 10.58 -29.53 -12.82
N ASP A 316 11.27 -30.01 -11.78
CA ASP A 316 12.03 -29.18 -10.86
C ASP A 316 13.15 -28.40 -11.57
N PHE A 317 13.73 -28.95 -12.64
CA PHE A 317 14.75 -28.24 -13.42
C PHE A 317 14.17 -27.05 -14.18
N LEU A 318 12.93 -27.15 -14.70
CA LEU A 318 12.25 -26.00 -15.30
C LEU A 318 11.95 -24.92 -14.25
N VAL A 319 11.46 -25.32 -13.07
CA VAL A 319 11.20 -24.38 -11.97
C VAL A 319 12.47 -23.63 -11.58
N GLN A 320 13.56 -24.35 -11.31
CA GLN A 320 14.87 -23.76 -10.98
C GLN A 320 15.40 -22.84 -12.08
N LYS A 321 15.20 -23.19 -13.36
CA LYS A 321 15.63 -22.34 -14.47
C LYS A 321 14.85 -21.02 -14.52
N VAL A 322 13.54 -21.06 -14.27
CA VAL A 322 12.72 -19.85 -14.20
C VAL A 322 13.12 -19.00 -13.00
N ASP A 323 13.28 -19.62 -11.83
CA ASP A 323 13.74 -18.96 -10.60
C ASP A 323 15.09 -18.24 -10.81
N PHE A 324 16.06 -18.93 -11.42
CA PHE A 324 17.36 -18.34 -11.76
C PHE A 324 17.22 -17.12 -12.68
N LEU A 325 16.41 -17.20 -13.74
CA LEU A 325 16.19 -16.07 -14.65
C LEU A 325 15.50 -14.89 -13.95
N VAL A 326 14.53 -15.15 -13.06
CA VAL A 326 13.90 -14.11 -12.24
C VAL A 326 14.92 -13.46 -11.31
N GLY A 327 15.76 -14.27 -10.66
CA GLY A 327 16.87 -13.78 -9.83
C GLY A 327 17.83 -12.87 -10.60
N GLN A 328 18.23 -13.26 -11.80
CA GLN A 328 19.07 -12.42 -12.67
C GLN A 328 18.39 -11.09 -13.03
N ILE A 329 17.11 -11.11 -13.37
CA ILE A 329 16.35 -9.89 -13.66
C ILE A 329 16.29 -8.99 -12.42
N LEU A 330 16.06 -9.56 -11.24
CA LEU A 330 16.01 -8.80 -9.99
C LEU A 330 17.37 -8.17 -9.66
N GLU A 331 18.47 -8.92 -9.76
CA GLU A 331 19.83 -8.39 -9.58
C GLU A 331 20.16 -7.28 -10.58
N GLU A 332 19.81 -7.47 -11.87
CA GLU A 332 19.94 -6.44 -12.89
C GLU A 332 19.12 -5.19 -12.54
N CYS A 333 17.92 -5.34 -11.96
CA CYS A 333 17.09 -4.23 -11.52
C CYS A 333 17.64 -3.51 -10.27
N GLU A 334 18.35 -4.19 -9.38
CA GLU A 334 18.98 -3.57 -8.20
C GLU A 334 20.20 -2.72 -8.55
N GLY A 335 20.85 -3.00 -9.69
CA GLY A 335 22.00 -2.25 -10.19
C GLY A 335 21.67 -0.89 -10.83
N PHE A 336 20.39 -0.51 -10.96
CA PHE A 336 19.92 0.70 -11.65
C PHE A 336 19.58 1.90 -10.76
#